data_AF-A0A5C6L7F4-F1
#
_entry.id   AF-A0A5C6L7F4-F1
#
_cell.length_a   1.000
_cell.length_b   1.000
_cell.length_c   1.000
_cell.angle_alpha   90.00
_cell.angle_beta   90.00
_cell.angle_gamma   90.00
#
_symmetry.space_group_name_H-M   'P 1'
#
loop_
_entity.id
_entity.type
_entity.pdbx_description
1 polymer ?
#
loop_
_entity_poly.entity_id
_entity_poly.type
_entity_poly.pdbx_seq_one_letter_code
_entity_poly.pdbx_strand_id
1 'polypeptide(L)'
;MGNWSVQQEAKKEVKEKERTSRETLGKFFYDLAKLVFTAMALVGGVSLIIDEPQIKQGVLLATGMLLTYIFASIGYNILKR
;
A
#
# COMPACT_ATOMS: atom_id res chain seq x y z
N MET A 1 16.97 -9.14 39.48
CA MET A 1 17.48 -8.32 38.36
C MET A 1 17.24 -8.92 36.97
N GLY A 2 17.15 -10.24 36.78
CA GLY A 2 17.03 -10.86 35.45
C GLY A 2 15.76 -10.57 34.65
N ASN A 3 14.62 -10.29 35.28
CA ASN A 3 13.36 -10.09 34.55
C ASN A 3 13.28 -8.75 33.79
N TRP A 4 14.05 -7.74 34.21
CA TRP A 4 14.02 -6.40 33.62
C TRP A 4 14.88 -6.31 32.36
N SER A 5 16.02 -7.01 32.34
CA SER A 5 16.90 -7.15 31.17
C SER A 5 16.24 -7.96 30.05
N VAL A 6 15.56 -9.07 30.38
CA VAL A 6 14.80 -9.88 29.40
C VAL A 6 13.66 -9.08 28.78
N GLN A 7 12.97 -8.24 29.55
CA GLN A 7 11.93 -7.34 29.03
C GLN A 7 12.48 -6.22 28.14
N GLN A 8 13.71 -5.75 28.37
CA GLN A 8 14.37 -4.77 27.51
C GLN A 8 14.82 -5.38 26.17
N GLU A 9 15.34 -6.60 26.18
CA GLU A 9 15.69 -7.34 24.95
C GLU A 9 14.44 -7.65 24.12
N ALA A 10 13.38 -8.16 24.74
CA ALA A 10 12.11 -8.43 24.04
C ALA A 10 11.52 -7.15 23.42
N LYS A 11 11.61 -5.99 24.11
CA LYS A 11 11.18 -4.70 23.55
C LYS A 11 12.06 -4.22 22.39
N LYS A 12 13.36 -4.52 22.40
CA LYS A 12 14.26 -4.18 21.29
C LYS A 12 13.99 -5.04 20.05
N GLU A 13 13.83 -6.35 20.22
CA GLU A 13 13.50 -7.26 19.11
C GLU A 13 12.17 -6.92 18.44
N VAL A 14 11.14 -6.58 19.21
CA VAL A 14 9.84 -6.16 18.66
C VAL A 14 9.99 -4.88 17.84
N LYS A 15 10.78 -3.92 18.34
CA LYS A 15 11.01 -2.63 17.67
C LYS A 15 11.85 -2.75 16.39
N GLU A 16 12.78 -3.69 16.36
CA GLU A 16 13.53 -4.04 15.14
C GLU A 16 12.64 -4.76 14.13
N LYS A 17 11.84 -5.74 14.55
CA LYS A 17 10.85 -6.40 13.67
C LYS A 17 9.84 -5.41 13.09
N GLU A 18 9.35 -4.46 13.89
CA GLU A 18 8.50 -3.37 13.40
C GLU A 18 9.21 -2.51 12.36
N ARG A 19 10.48 -2.15 12.57
CA ARG A 19 11.27 -1.39 11.60
C ARG A 19 11.47 -2.14 10.30
N THR A 20 11.91 -3.40 10.36
CA THR A 20 12.11 -4.22 9.16
C THR A 20 10.79 -4.45 8.44
N SER A 21 9.70 -4.68 9.18
CA SER A 21 8.35 -4.77 8.61
C SER A 21 7.99 -3.48 7.87
N ARG A 22 8.18 -2.31 8.47
CA ARG A 22 7.91 -1.00 7.85
C ARG A 22 8.72 -0.75 6.60
N GLU A 23 10.01 -1.08 6.59
CA GLU A 23 10.86 -0.94 5.40
C GLU A 23 10.41 -1.87 4.26
N THR A 24 10.07 -3.12 4.61
CA THR A 24 9.59 -4.11 3.64
C THR A 24 8.23 -3.73 3.08
N LEU A 25 7.31 -3.28 3.94
CA LEU A 25 5.99 -2.78 3.56
C LEU A 25 6.13 -1.51 2.70
N GLY A 26 7.03 -0.60 3.06
CA GLY A 26 7.32 0.62 2.30
C GLY A 26 7.80 0.33 0.89
N LYS A 27 8.73 -0.63 0.72
CA LYS A 27 9.14 -1.12 -0.61
C LYS A 27 7.99 -1.75 -1.37
N PHE A 28 7.20 -2.62 -0.73
CA PHE A 28 6.04 -3.24 -1.36
C PHE A 28 5.03 -2.20 -1.87
N PHE A 29 4.67 -1.21 -1.04
CA PHE A 29 3.77 -0.13 -1.43
C PHE A 29 4.36 0.75 -2.53
N TYR A 30 5.67 1.00 -2.51
CA TYR A 30 6.34 1.76 -3.56
C TYR A 30 6.33 1.02 -4.91
N ASP A 31 6.60 -0.28 -4.92
CA ASP A 31 6.51 -1.12 -6.13
C ASP A 31 5.06 -1.24 -6.62
N LEU A 32 4.11 -1.37 -5.70
CA LEU A 32 2.68 -1.38 -6.00
C LEU A 32 2.22 -0.03 -6.59
N ALA A 33 2.70 1.09 -6.05
CA ALA A 33 2.41 2.42 -6.58
C ALA A 33 2.97 2.59 -8.01
N LYS A 34 4.20 2.13 -8.28
CA LYS A 34 4.76 2.11 -9.65
C LYS A 34 3.91 1.29 -10.61
N LEU A 35 3.48 0.10 -10.17
CA LEU A 35 2.66 -0.80 -10.99
C LEU A 35 1.31 -0.16 -11.32
N VAL A 36 0.61 0.38 -10.32
CA VAL A 36 -0.68 1.06 -10.50
C VAL A 36 -0.54 2.28 -11.40
N PHE A 37 0.50 3.11 -11.20
CA PHE A 37 0.75 4.26 -12.07
C PHE A 37 0.96 3.85 -13.53
N THR A 38 1.76 2.81 -13.76
CA THR A 38 2.03 2.29 -15.10
C THR A 38 0.75 1.77 -15.76
N ALA A 39 -0.04 0.98 -15.02
CA ALA A 39 -1.32 0.47 -15.51
C ALA A 39 -2.29 1.62 -15.83
N MET A 40 -2.38 2.63 -14.97
CA MET A 40 -3.26 3.78 -15.18
C MET A 40 -2.83 4.61 -16.40
N ALA A 41 -1.52 4.84 -16.57
CA ALA A 41 -0.97 5.56 -17.71
C ALA A 41 -1.22 4.81 -19.03
N LEU A 42 -1.12 3.48 -19.03
CA LEU A 42 -1.44 2.66 -20.20
C LEU A 42 -2.94 2.69 -20.52
N VAL A 43 -3.81 2.49 -19.54
CA VAL A 43 -5.27 2.51 -19.75
C VAL A 43 -5.74 3.90 -20.20
N GLY A 44 -5.22 4.97 -19.57
CA GLY A 44 -5.50 6.35 -19.93
C GLY A 44 -4.99 6.70 -21.33
N GLY A 45 -3.74 6.36 -21.64
CA GLY A 45 -3.14 6.60 -22.96
C GLY A 45 -3.87 5.87 -24.08
N VAL A 46 -4.28 4.61 -23.85
CA VAL A 46 -5.07 3.82 -24.81
C VAL A 46 -6.48 4.40 -24.97
N SER A 47 -7.12 4.85 -23.89
CA SER A 47 -8.46 5.44 -23.97
C SER A 47 -8.51 6.73 -24.79
N LEU A 48 -7.44 7.54 -24.78
CA LEU A 48 -7.33 8.76 -25.60
C LEU A 48 -7.26 8.47 -27.10
N ILE A 49 -6.81 7.27 -27.49
CA ILE A 49 -6.69 6.86 -28.90
C ILE A 49 -7.99 6.22 -29.41
N ILE A 50 -8.76 5.59 -28.53
CA ILE A 50 -9.91 4.74 -28.92
C ILE A 50 -11.27 5.47 -28.81
N ASP A 51 -11.32 6.70 -28.31
CA ASP A 51 -12.57 7.48 -28.11
C ASP A 51 -13.65 6.64 -27.37
N GLU A 52 -13.23 5.90 -26.33
CA GLU A 52 -14.10 5.00 -25.58
C GLU A 52 -15.13 5.77 -24.73
N PRO A 53 -16.32 5.20 -24.48
CA PRO A 53 -17.39 5.89 -23.76
C PRO A 53 -16.98 6.21 -22.31
N GLN A 54 -17.06 7.50 -21.97
CA GLN A 54 -16.68 8.11 -20.69
C GLN A 54 -17.30 7.42 -19.45
N ILE A 55 -18.44 6.75 -19.61
CA ILE A 55 -19.12 5.98 -18.56
C ILE A 55 -18.24 4.83 -18.04
N LYS A 56 -17.53 4.10 -18.93
CA LYS A 56 -16.66 3.00 -18.52
C LYS A 56 -15.45 3.50 -17.72
N GLN A 57 -14.86 4.63 -18.13
CA GLN A 57 -13.77 5.27 -17.40
C GLN A 57 -14.22 5.74 -16.02
N GLY A 58 -15.42 6.32 -15.91
CA GLY A 58 -15.99 6.73 -14.62
C GLY A 58 -16.16 5.56 -13.63
N VAL A 59 -16.68 4.43 -14.10
CA VAL A 59 -16.84 3.21 -13.28
C VAL A 59 -15.47 2.65 -12.87
N LEU A 60 -14.49 2.64 -13.78
CA LEU A 60 -13.14 2.18 -13.48
C LEU A 60 -12.46 3.06 -12.42
N LEU A 61 -12.60 4.39 -12.53
CA LEU A 61 -12.09 5.35 -11.54
C LEU A 61 -12.75 5.18 -10.17
N ALA A 62 -14.07 5.02 -10.12
CA ALA A 62 -14.80 4.80 -8.87
C ALA A 62 -14.37 3.51 -8.16
N THR A 63 -14.20 2.43 -8.93
CA THR A 63 -13.73 1.14 -8.42
C THR A 63 -12.30 1.24 -7.90
N GLY A 64 -11.43 1.97 -8.62
CA GLY A 64 -10.05 2.26 -8.18
C GLY A 64 -9.98 3.05 -6.87
N MET A 65 -10.85 4.06 -6.70
CA MET A 65 -10.94 4.82 -5.44
C MET A 65 -11.37 3.96 -4.25
N LEU A 66 -12.40 3.10 -4.44
CA LEU A 66 -12.86 2.18 -3.39
C LEU A 66 -11.76 1.20 -2.96
N LEU A 67 -11.08 0.59 -3.93
CA LEU A 67 -9.95 -0.32 -3.66
C LEU A 67 -8.82 0.38 -2.91
N THR A 68 -8.48 1.61 -3.31
CA THR A 68 -7.43 2.40 -2.65
C THR A 68 -7.79 2.70 -1.20
N TYR A 69 -9.05 3.03 -0.92
CA TYR A 69 -9.53 3.27 0.44
C TYR A 69 -9.42 2.01 1.32
N ILE A 70 -9.79 0.85 0.78
CA ILE A 70 -9.69 -0.44 1.49
C ILE A 70 -8.22 -0.79 1.76
N PHE A 71 -7.34 -0.66 0.76
CA PHE A 71 -5.90 -0.90 0.92
C PHE A 71 -5.26 0.07 1.92
N ALA A 72 -5.63 1.35 1.89
CA ALA A 72 -5.15 2.35 2.85
C ALA A 72 -5.63 2.03 4.27
N SER A 73 -6.88 1.58 4.43
CA SER A 73 -7.43 1.17 5.73
C SER A 73 -6.74 -0.08 6.29
N ILE A 74 -6.50 -1.09 5.44
CA ILE A 74 -5.74 -2.29 5.80
C ILE A 74 -4.29 -1.93 6.16
N GLY A 75 -3.64 -1.13 5.32
CA GLY A 75 -2.26 -0.65 5.55
C GLY A 75 -2.14 0.16 6.85
N TYR A 76 -3.10 1.03 7.14
CA TYR A 76 -3.13 1.78 8.40
C TYR A 76 -3.31 0.87 9.62
N ASN A 77 -4.16 -0.16 9.53
CA ASN A 77 -4.34 -1.12 10.62
C ASN A 77 -3.11 -2.00 10.85
N ILE A 78 -2.37 -2.34 9.78
CA ILE A 78 -1.11 -3.10 9.88
C ILE A 78 0.03 -2.22 10.40
N LEU A 79 0.11 -0.94 10.00
CA LEU A 79 1.20 -0.03 10.38
C LEU A 79 1.04 0.56 11.80
N LYS A 80 -0.20 0.62 12.30
CA LYS A 80 -0.54 1.11 13.63
C LYS A 80 -0.42 0.03 14.71
N ARG A 81 -0.31 -1.24 14.31
CA ARG A 81 -0.07 -2.38 15.21
C ARG A 81 1.41 -2.73 15.26
#